data_AF-A0A3B4BGR4-F1
#
_entry.id   AF-A0A3B4BGR4-F1
#
_cell.length_a   1.000
_cell.length_b   1.000
_cell.length_c   1.000
_cell.angle_alpha   90.00
_cell.angle_beta   90.00
_cell.angle_gamma   90.00
#
_symmetry.space_group_name_H-M   'P 1'
#
loop_
_entity.id
_entity.type
_entity.pdbx_description
1 polymer ?
#
loop_
_entity_poly.entity_id
_entity_poly.type
_entity_poly.pdbx_seq_one_letter_code
_entity_poly.pdbx_strand_id
1 'polypeptide(L)'
;MTPSQENTFLELWGSALDTFNEEIFELGQNEVAPSAVPSASTVPETRDYPGECDFTLRFQKSGTAKSVTSTYSESLNKLYCQLAKTSPVEVLVAKEPPLGSVLRATAVYKKAEHVADVVRRCPHHQNEDSVEHKSHLIRIEGSQLACYHEDLGTKRHSVTVPYERPQLGSERTTILLSFMCNSSCMGGMNRRPISTILTLETPDGLVLGRRSFEVRVCACPGRDRKTEEENKTKSQAGTKDTKKRKSAPAVAAPVKKNKSSSSGDEEEVRGRERYEMLKRINDGLELLDKESKKSKPKATVPVPSSGKRLMLKGEKSESE
;
A
#
# COMPACT_ATOMS: atom_id res chain seq x y z
N MET A 1 89.86 -34.97 2.09
CA MET A 1 89.03 -34.33 1.06
C MET A 1 87.59 -34.38 1.53
N THR A 2 86.94 -33.20 1.54
CA THR A 2 85.53 -32.84 1.81
C THR A 2 84.53 -33.61 0.90
N PRO A 3 83.19 -33.65 1.15
CA PRO A 3 82.23 -32.50 1.13
C PRO A 3 81.18 -32.50 2.27
N SER A 4 80.73 -31.35 2.79
CA SER A 4 79.57 -30.48 2.39
C SER A 4 78.20 -31.03 2.81
N GLN A 5 77.58 -30.41 3.82
CA GLN A 5 76.40 -29.52 3.74
C GLN A 5 75.08 -30.22 3.35
N GLU A 6 74.15 -30.25 4.32
CA GLU A 6 72.67 -30.34 4.26
C GLU A 6 72.17 -31.30 5.35
N ASN A 7 71.79 -30.78 6.54
CA ASN A 7 70.80 -31.38 7.47
C ASN A 7 70.77 -30.70 8.86
N THR A 8 70.51 -29.40 8.93
CA THR A 8 70.25 -28.71 10.23
C THR A 8 69.12 -27.69 10.14
N PHE A 9 68.07 -27.99 9.36
CA PHE A 9 66.86 -27.17 9.31
C PHE A 9 65.63 -27.84 9.97
N LEU A 10 65.72 -29.11 10.40
CA LEU A 10 64.59 -29.88 10.93
C LEU A 10 64.59 -30.13 12.45
N GLU A 11 65.52 -29.55 13.22
CA GLU A 11 65.50 -29.63 14.70
C GLU A 11 65.08 -28.32 15.39
N LEU A 12 64.85 -27.24 14.65
CA LEU A 12 64.44 -25.94 15.20
C LEU A 12 62.93 -25.67 15.12
N TRP A 13 62.14 -26.59 14.56
CA TRP A 13 60.68 -26.52 14.48
C TRP A 13 59.97 -27.68 15.22
N GLY A 14 60.67 -28.31 16.17
CA GLY A 14 60.10 -29.36 17.03
C GLY A 14 59.72 -28.90 18.45
N SER A 15 60.02 -27.64 18.83
CA SER A 15 59.90 -27.17 20.23
C SER A 15 59.08 -25.87 20.38
N ALA A 16 58.23 -25.54 19.40
CA ALA A 16 57.39 -24.33 19.46
C ALA A 16 55.89 -24.62 19.42
N LEU A 17 55.48 -25.87 19.68
CA LEU A 17 54.07 -26.28 19.66
C LEU A 17 53.49 -26.72 21.02
N ASP A 18 54.24 -26.60 22.12
CA ASP A 18 53.82 -27.12 23.44
C ASP A 18 53.72 -26.06 24.54
N THR A 19 53.49 -24.78 24.19
CA THR A 19 53.25 -23.74 25.21
C THR A 19 52.35 -22.62 24.69
N PHE A 20 51.21 -22.99 24.11
CA PHE A 20 50.17 -22.03 23.75
C PHE A 20 48.95 -22.18 24.66
N ASN A 21 49.06 -21.50 25.81
CA ASN A 21 48.02 -20.85 26.61
C ASN A 21 46.65 -21.54 26.76
N GLU A 22 46.51 -22.32 27.84
CA GLU A 22 45.22 -22.60 28.49
C GLU A 22 44.57 -21.34 29.12
N GLU A 23 45.29 -20.21 29.25
CA GLU A 23 44.74 -18.94 29.78
C GLU A 23 44.01 -18.07 28.72
N ILE A 24 44.06 -18.42 27.42
CA ILE A 24 43.34 -17.66 26.38
C ILE A 24 41.88 -18.13 26.22
N PHE A 25 41.54 -19.32 26.72
CA PHE A 25 40.20 -19.90 26.57
C PHE A 25 39.21 -19.54 27.68
N GLU A 26 39.65 -18.88 28.76
CA GLU A 26 38.78 -18.52 29.91
C GLU A 26 38.35 -17.04 29.96
N LEU A 27 38.79 -16.19 29.03
CA LEU A 27 38.34 -14.78 28.94
C LEU A 27 37.31 -14.52 27.81
N GLY A 28 36.55 -15.55 27.43
CA GLY A 28 35.50 -15.46 26.40
C GLY A 28 34.06 -15.63 26.92
N GLN A 29 33.86 -15.87 28.22
CA GLN A 29 32.54 -16.00 28.84
C GLN A 29 32.11 -14.72 29.55
N ASN A 30 32.11 -13.60 28.84
CA ASN A 30 31.15 -12.56 29.14
C ASN A 30 29.97 -12.78 28.21
N GLU A 31 28.90 -13.36 28.76
CA GLU A 31 27.57 -13.29 28.17
C GLU A 31 27.27 -11.81 27.90
N VAL A 32 27.53 -11.38 26.67
CA VAL A 32 26.87 -10.20 26.12
C VAL A 32 25.42 -10.62 26.00
N ALA A 33 24.62 -10.20 26.98
CA ALA A 33 23.17 -10.27 26.92
C ALA A 33 22.73 -9.89 25.50
N PRO A 34 21.81 -10.65 24.87
CA PRO A 34 21.37 -10.32 23.52
C PRO A 34 20.92 -8.87 23.54
N SER A 35 21.70 -8.01 22.87
CA SER A 35 21.38 -6.61 22.63
C SER A 35 19.92 -6.62 22.21
N ALA A 36 19.07 -6.08 23.09
CA ALA A 36 17.64 -6.09 22.90
C ALA A 36 17.35 -5.42 21.57
N VAL A 37 17.16 -6.23 20.53
CA VAL A 37 16.46 -5.82 19.31
C VAL A 37 15.23 -5.08 19.81
N PRO A 38 14.98 -3.83 19.37
CA PRO A 38 13.75 -3.16 19.74
C PRO A 38 12.64 -4.08 19.24
N SER A 39 11.98 -4.75 20.19
CA SER A 39 10.97 -5.74 19.89
C SER A 39 9.97 -5.03 19.02
N ALA A 40 9.86 -5.44 17.75
CA ALA A 40 9.03 -4.77 16.78
C ALA A 40 7.66 -4.55 17.42
N SER A 41 7.25 -3.29 17.56
CA SER A 41 6.01 -2.97 18.27
C SER A 41 4.88 -3.81 17.72
N THR A 42 4.08 -4.42 18.60
CA THR A 42 2.92 -5.24 18.21
C THR A 42 2.02 -4.48 17.23
N VAL A 43 1.96 -3.15 17.38
CA VAL A 43 1.33 -2.25 16.43
C VAL A 43 2.38 -1.29 15.87
N PRO A 44 2.84 -1.47 14.62
CA PRO A 44 3.76 -0.52 14.00
C PRO A 44 3.07 0.82 13.74
N GLU A 45 3.80 1.89 13.99
CA GLU A 45 3.32 3.25 13.78
C GLU A 45 3.22 3.55 12.27
N THR A 46 2.06 4.01 11.83
CA THR A 46 1.79 4.32 10.41
C THR A 46 1.98 5.81 10.09
N ARG A 47 2.16 6.66 11.10
CA ARG A 47 2.44 8.09 10.88
C ARG A 47 3.74 8.29 10.11
N ASP A 48 3.64 9.14 9.11
CA ASP A 48 4.76 9.63 8.32
C ASP A 48 5.78 10.34 9.21
N TYR A 49 7.04 9.97 9.03
CA TYR A 49 8.18 10.55 9.72
C TYR A 49 9.29 10.73 8.67
N PRO A 50 9.49 11.94 8.13
CA PRO A 50 10.57 12.19 7.18
C PRO A 50 11.95 11.90 7.78
N GLY A 51 12.10 12.13 9.09
CA GLY A 51 13.34 11.94 9.82
C GLY A 51 14.49 12.82 9.34
N GLU A 52 15.72 12.46 9.72
CA GLU A 52 16.91 13.30 9.46
C GLU A 52 17.32 13.34 7.98
N CYS A 53 16.92 12.31 7.22
CA CYS A 53 17.23 12.16 5.81
C CYS A 53 16.17 12.79 4.89
N ASP A 54 15.11 13.39 5.45
CA ASP A 54 13.90 13.85 4.74
C ASP A 54 13.35 12.80 3.77
N PHE A 55 13.15 11.60 4.31
CA PHE A 55 12.67 10.44 3.58
C PHE A 55 11.27 10.68 3.03
N THR A 56 11.17 10.72 1.70
CA THR A 56 9.92 10.96 0.97
C THR A 56 9.73 9.92 -0.12
N LEU A 57 8.48 9.64 -0.45
CA LEU A 57 8.10 8.72 -1.52
C LEU A 57 7.46 9.50 -2.65
N ARG A 58 7.83 9.14 -3.88
CA ARG A 58 7.19 9.61 -5.09
C ARG A 58 6.75 8.42 -5.91
N PHE A 59 5.62 8.59 -6.58
CA PHE A 59 5.08 7.61 -7.50
C PHE A 59 5.04 8.23 -8.89
N GLN A 60 5.32 7.44 -9.91
CA GLN A 60 5.23 7.90 -11.29
C GLN A 60 3.76 8.24 -11.61
N LYS A 61 3.56 9.38 -12.27
CA LYS A 61 2.22 9.84 -12.68
C LYS A 61 1.70 8.94 -13.79
N SER A 62 0.91 7.94 -13.41
CA SER A 62 0.23 7.04 -14.33
C SER A 62 -1.22 7.49 -14.54
N GLY A 63 -1.70 7.32 -15.77
CA GLY A 63 -3.10 7.55 -16.12
C GLY A 63 -4.05 6.53 -15.47
N THR A 64 -5.34 6.65 -15.80
CA THR A 64 -6.42 5.76 -15.31
C THR A 64 -7.02 4.89 -16.42
N ALA A 65 -6.25 4.62 -17.49
CA ALA A 65 -6.72 3.78 -18.59
C ALA A 65 -6.94 2.33 -18.14
N LYS A 66 -7.77 1.57 -18.87
CA LYS A 66 -8.10 0.18 -18.53
C LYS A 66 -6.90 -0.77 -18.57
N SER A 67 -5.90 -0.46 -19.40
CA SER A 67 -4.67 -1.26 -19.56
C SER A 67 -3.62 -1.01 -18.47
N VAL A 68 -3.83 -0.04 -17.58
CA VAL A 68 -2.84 0.31 -16.56
C VAL A 68 -2.79 -0.77 -15.49
N THR A 69 -1.59 -1.33 -15.29
CA THR A 69 -1.31 -2.39 -14.31
C THR A 69 -1.02 -1.83 -12.92
N SER A 70 -0.56 -0.58 -12.83
CA SER A 70 -0.29 0.12 -11.57
C SER A 70 -0.50 1.64 -11.71
N THR A 71 -1.24 2.23 -10.79
CA THR A 71 -1.57 3.65 -10.77
C THR A 71 -1.70 4.16 -9.35
N TYR A 72 -1.22 5.38 -9.09
CA TYR A 72 -1.20 5.97 -7.76
C TYR A 72 -2.09 7.21 -7.69
N SER A 73 -2.90 7.31 -6.64
CA SER A 73 -3.70 8.51 -6.36
C SER A 73 -3.03 9.33 -5.26
N GLU A 74 -2.49 10.49 -5.64
CA GLU A 74 -1.95 11.48 -4.69
C GLU A 74 -3.05 11.96 -3.72
N SER A 75 -4.27 12.15 -4.23
CA SER A 75 -5.38 12.63 -3.41
C SER A 75 -5.79 11.66 -2.30
N LEU A 76 -5.63 10.35 -2.53
CA LEU A 76 -6.00 9.31 -1.56
C LEU A 76 -4.79 8.73 -0.82
N ASN A 77 -3.55 9.15 -1.17
CA ASN A 77 -2.32 8.49 -0.74
C ASN A 77 -2.42 6.97 -0.93
N LYS A 78 -2.85 6.53 -2.12
CA LYS A 78 -3.28 5.14 -2.37
C LYS A 78 -2.79 4.61 -3.71
N LEU A 79 -2.09 3.48 -3.65
CA LEU A 79 -1.63 2.69 -4.78
C LEU A 79 -2.69 1.66 -5.19
N TYR A 80 -3.01 1.63 -6.48
CA TYR A 80 -3.85 0.59 -7.09
C TYR A 80 -2.97 -0.21 -8.05
N CYS A 81 -2.87 -1.51 -7.84
CA CYS A 81 -2.04 -2.36 -8.67
C CYS A 81 -2.72 -3.70 -8.95
N GLN A 82 -2.30 -4.37 -10.03
CA GLN A 82 -2.69 -5.73 -10.32
C GLN A 82 -1.90 -6.75 -9.50
N LEU A 83 -2.47 -7.94 -9.35
CA LEU A 83 -1.81 -9.08 -8.71
C LEU A 83 -0.49 -9.40 -9.40
N ALA A 84 0.58 -9.55 -8.60
CA ALA A 84 1.92 -9.91 -9.06
C ALA A 84 2.47 -9.02 -10.19
N LYS A 85 1.98 -7.78 -10.30
CA LYS A 85 2.53 -6.77 -11.21
C LYS A 85 3.39 -5.79 -10.45
N THR A 86 4.53 -5.47 -11.05
CA THR A 86 5.52 -4.56 -10.49
C THR A 86 4.99 -3.13 -10.44
N SER A 87 5.16 -2.50 -9.29
CA SER A 87 4.81 -1.10 -9.03
C SER A 87 6.08 -0.36 -8.61
N PRO A 88 6.61 0.54 -9.45
CA PRO A 88 7.78 1.33 -9.10
C PRO A 88 7.42 2.37 -8.04
N VAL A 89 8.22 2.41 -6.99
CA VAL A 89 8.15 3.42 -5.92
C VAL A 89 9.49 4.13 -5.88
N GLU A 90 9.47 5.44 -6.06
CA GLU A 90 10.65 6.27 -6.05
C GLU A 90 10.89 6.76 -4.62
N VAL A 91 12.09 6.51 -4.13
CA VAL A 91 12.59 6.93 -2.83
C VAL A 91 13.45 8.17 -3.04
N LEU A 92 13.09 9.24 -2.34
CA LEU A 92 13.84 10.49 -2.31
C LEU A 92 14.37 10.72 -0.90
N VAL A 93 15.64 11.13 -0.85
CA VAL A 93 16.39 11.34 0.37
C VAL A 93 17.24 12.59 0.17
N ALA A 94 17.08 13.59 1.03
CA ALA A 94 17.81 14.85 0.92
C ALA A 94 19.25 14.77 1.44
N LYS A 95 19.46 13.97 2.50
CA LYS A 95 20.78 13.73 3.11
C LYS A 95 21.13 12.27 3.01
N GLU A 96 22.29 11.96 2.43
CA GLU A 96 22.72 10.57 2.26
C GLU A 96 22.66 9.80 3.59
N PRO A 97 21.99 8.63 3.60
CA PRO A 97 21.92 7.83 4.80
C PRO A 97 23.26 7.12 5.04
N PRO A 98 23.51 6.65 6.28
CA PRO A 98 24.72 5.90 6.62
C PRO A 98 24.94 4.69 5.70
N LEU A 99 26.20 4.31 5.51
CA LEU A 99 26.55 3.13 4.71
C LEU A 99 25.90 1.87 5.31
N GLY A 100 25.36 1.02 4.43
CA GLY A 100 24.66 -0.20 4.84
C GLY A 100 23.20 0.01 5.24
N SER A 101 22.65 1.23 5.11
CA SER A 101 21.22 1.45 5.34
C SER A 101 20.34 0.54 4.47
N VAL A 102 19.17 0.17 4.97
CA VAL A 102 18.24 -0.74 4.31
C VAL A 102 16.85 -0.10 4.19
N LEU A 103 16.14 -0.48 3.14
CA LEU A 103 14.73 -0.15 2.95
C LEU A 103 13.89 -1.36 3.36
N ARG A 104 12.95 -1.18 4.28
CA ARG A 104 12.02 -2.22 4.72
C ARG A 104 10.59 -1.89 4.29
N ALA A 105 9.88 -2.87 3.74
CA ALA A 105 8.46 -2.78 3.44
C ALA A 105 7.66 -3.74 4.33
N THR A 106 6.64 -3.21 5.01
CA THR A 106 5.76 -3.97 5.91
C THR A 106 4.30 -3.65 5.61
N ALA A 107 3.44 -4.67 5.50
CA ALA A 107 2.01 -4.50 5.31
C ALA A 107 1.24 -4.56 6.64
N VAL A 108 0.29 -3.65 6.83
CA VAL A 108 -0.58 -3.60 8.01
C VAL A 108 -2.02 -3.34 7.61
N TYR A 109 -3.00 -3.82 8.38
CA TYR A 109 -4.39 -3.43 8.16
C TYR A 109 -4.61 -1.99 8.61
N LYS A 110 -5.32 -1.21 7.80
CA LYS A 110 -5.58 0.20 8.08
C LYS A 110 -6.55 0.41 9.24
N LYS A 111 -7.54 -0.48 9.39
CA LYS A 111 -8.56 -0.34 10.43
C LYS A 111 -8.02 -0.81 11.78
N ALA A 112 -8.30 -0.04 12.84
CA ALA A 112 -7.88 -0.37 14.20
C ALA A 112 -8.36 -1.75 14.67
N GLU A 113 -9.55 -2.17 14.24
CA GLU A 113 -10.13 -3.49 14.57
C GLU A 113 -9.28 -4.69 14.09
N HIS A 114 -8.41 -4.48 13.09
CA HIS A 114 -7.55 -5.52 12.50
C HIS A 114 -6.06 -5.19 12.59
N VAL A 115 -5.68 -4.11 13.28
CA VAL A 115 -4.28 -3.64 13.25
C VAL A 115 -3.32 -4.65 13.89
N ALA A 116 -3.78 -5.40 14.89
CA ALA A 116 -3.03 -6.48 15.53
C ALA A 116 -2.89 -7.72 14.63
N ASP A 117 -3.79 -7.90 13.65
CA ASP A 117 -3.73 -9.03 12.74
C ASP A 117 -2.52 -8.90 11.79
N VAL A 118 -1.92 -10.05 11.48
CA VAL A 118 -0.85 -10.13 10.48
C VAL A 118 -1.46 -10.18 9.09
N VAL A 119 -0.97 -9.34 8.18
CA VAL A 119 -1.34 -9.40 6.76
C VAL A 119 -0.66 -10.61 6.12
N ARG A 120 -1.46 -11.62 5.75
CA ARG A 120 -1.01 -12.86 5.10
C ARG A 120 -1.72 -13.05 3.75
N ARG A 121 -1.07 -13.80 2.85
CA ARG A 121 -1.69 -14.27 1.60
C ARG A 121 -2.76 -15.32 1.91
N CYS A 122 -3.75 -15.47 1.04
CA CYS A 122 -4.73 -16.54 1.20
C CYS A 122 -4.10 -17.92 0.94
N PRO A 123 -4.64 -19.02 1.52
CA PRO A 123 -4.11 -20.37 1.33
C PRO A 123 -3.99 -20.80 -0.14
N HIS A 124 -4.93 -20.38 -0.98
CA HIS A 124 -4.90 -20.67 -2.42
C HIS A 124 -3.61 -20.17 -3.08
N HIS A 125 -3.34 -18.86 -2.99
CA HIS A 125 -2.14 -18.27 -3.58
C HIS A 125 -0.86 -18.69 -2.87
N GLN A 126 -0.90 -19.08 -1.59
CA GLN A 126 0.26 -19.65 -0.91
C GLN A 126 0.62 -21.03 -1.47
N ASN A 127 -0.37 -21.87 -1.76
CA ASN A 127 -0.14 -23.23 -2.23
C ASN A 127 0.31 -23.29 -3.70
N GLU A 128 -0.10 -22.32 -4.52
CA GLU A 128 0.36 -22.18 -5.91
C GLU A 128 1.82 -21.71 -6.01
N ASP A 129 2.37 -21.17 -4.93
CA ASP A 129 3.68 -20.52 -4.90
C ASP A 129 4.71 -21.45 -4.27
N SER A 130 5.71 -21.85 -5.06
CA SER A 130 6.76 -22.78 -4.65
C SER A 130 7.93 -22.11 -3.91
N VAL A 131 7.91 -20.78 -3.78
CA VAL A 131 9.02 -20.02 -3.18
C VAL A 131 8.97 -20.08 -1.65
N GLU A 132 10.13 -20.09 -0.99
CA GLU A 132 10.24 -20.18 0.48
C GLU A 132 9.42 -19.10 1.21
N HIS A 133 9.42 -17.87 0.69
CA HIS A 133 8.64 -16.74 1.22
C HIS A 133 7.22 -16.65 0.65
N LYS A 134 6.58 -17.80 0.35
CA LYS A 134 5.19 -17.89 -0.14
C LYS A 134 4.15 -17.24 0.79
N SER A 135 4.44 -17.04 2.07
CA SER A 135 3.55 -16.37 3.03
C SER A 135 3.54 -14.84 2.89
N HIS A 136 4.61 -14.25 2.33
CA HIS A 136 4.81 -12.80 2.25
C HIS A 136 3.91 -12.17 1.18
N LEU A 137 3.14 -11.15 1.57
CA LEU A 137 2.29 -10.41 0.63
C LEU A 137 3.11 -9.51 -0.31
N ILE A 138 4.09 -8.79 0.24
CA ILE A 138 4.94 -7.83 -0.48
C ILE A 138 6.21 -8.55 -0.91
N ARG A 139 6.60 -8.37 -2.17
CA ARG A 139 7.88 -8.78 -2.72
C ARG A 139 8.60 -7.58 -3.34
N ILE A 140 9.92 -7.68 -3.40
CA ILE A 140 10.79 -6.73 -4.09
C ILE A 140 11.30 -7.42 -5.34
N GLU A 141 11.03 -6.83 -6.51
CA GLU A 141 11.50 -7.29 -7.81
C GLU A 141 12.81 -6.59 -8.18
N GLY A 142 13.61 -7.21 -9.05
CA GLY A 142 14.81 -6.58 -9.63
C GLY A 142 16.03 -6.50 -8.70
N SER A 143 15.94 -6.97 -7.45
CA SER A 143 17.08 -7.11 -6.55
C SER A 143 17.15 -8.53 -5.97
N GLN A 144 18.31 -9.17 -6.11
CA GLN A 144 18.60 -10.48 -5.51
C GLN A 144 18.98 -10.36 -4.02
N LEU A 145 19.24 -9.14 -3.55
CA LEU A 145 19.60 -8.83 -2.16
C LEU A 145 18.35 -8.63 -1.28
N ALA A 146 17.16 -8.92 -1.80
CA ALA A 146 15.93 -8.85 -1.04
C ALA A 146 15.89 -9.97 0.02
N CYS A 147 15.82 -9.59 1.30
CA CYS A 147 15.70 -10.52 2.41
C CYS A 147 14.28 -10.48 2.98
N TYR A 148 13.69 -11.64 3.20
CA TYR A 148 12.33 -11.80 3.71
C TYR A 148 12.40 -12.19 5.18
N HIS A 149 11.74 -11.43 6.05
CA HIS A 149 11.79 -11.60 7.50
C HIS A 149 10.40 -11.84 8.07
N GLU A 150 10.28 -12.86 8.93
CA GLU A 150 9.13 -13.06 9.81
C GLU A 150 9.56 -12.75 11.26
N ASP A 151 8.98 -11.72 11.86
CA ASP A 151 9.30 -11.34 13.22
C ASP A 151 8.83 -12.42 14.21
N LEU A 152 9.71 -12.88 15.11
CA LEU A 152 9.41 -14.03 15.98
C LEU A 152 8.30 -13.74 17.00
N GLY A 153 8.19 -12.49 17.47
CA GLY A 153 7.20 -12.07 18.45
C GLY A 153 5.86 -11.70 17.82
N THR A 154 5.87 -10.81 16.84
CA THR A 154 4.65 -10.28 16.18
C THR A 154 4.17 -11.12 15.02
N LYS A 155 4.99 -12.07 14.53
CA LYS A 155 4.73 -12.89 13.33
C LYS A 155 4.47 -12.07 12.07
N ARG A 156 4.91 -10.80 12.06
CA ARG A 156 4.74 -9.89 10.94
C ARG A 156 5.77 -10.19 9.87
N HIS A 157 5.29 -10.15 8.64
CA HIS A 157 6.12 -10.28 7.46
C HIS A 157 6.64 -8.92 7.03
N SER A 158 7.95 -8.83 6.85
CA SER A 158 8.60 -7.69 6.21
C SER A 158 9.58 -8.16 5.16
N VAL A 159 9.89 -7.28 4.20
CA VAL A 159 10.94 -7.51 3.21
C VAL A 159 11.90 -6.34 3.24
N THR A 160 13.20 -6.62 3.24
CA THR A 160 14.26 -5.61 3.26
C THR A 160 15.10 -5.70 1.99
N VAL A 161 15.56 -4.56 1.50
CA VAL A 161 16.58 -4.48 0.44
C VAL A 161 17.61 -3.43 0.85
N PRO A 162 18.90 -3.63 0.56
CA PRO A 162 19.90 -2.58 0.76
C PRO A 162 19.51 -1.28 0.06
N TYR A 163 19.70 -0.15 0.73
CA TYR A 163 19.52 1.14 0.11
C TYR A 163 20.66 1.38 -0.87
N GLU A 164 20.31 1.52 -2.14
CA GLU A 164 21.24 1.90 -3.19
C GLU A 164 21.16 3.41 -3.44
N ARG A 165 22.32 4.06 -3.55
CA ARG A 165 22.36 5.48 -3.90
C ARG A 165 21.74 5.72 -5.28
N PRO A 166 21.11 6.88 -5.52
CA PRO A 166 20.66 7.26 -6.84
C PRO A 166 21.80 7.17 -7.86
N GLN A 167 21.49 6.68 -9.07
CA GLN A 167 22.44 6.65 -10.18
C GLN A 167 22.84 8.09 -10.56
N LEU A 168 24.04 8.26 -11.13
CA LEU A 168 24.53 9.56 -11.58
C LEU A 168 23.51 10.23 -12.53
N GLY A 169 23.12 11.46 -12.22
CA GLY A 169 22.09 12.20 -12.97
C GLY A 169 20.65 11.93 -12.53
N SER A 170 20.43 11.06 -11.54
CA SER A 170 19.16 10.87 -10.85
C SER A 170 19.28 11.33 -9.40
N GLU A 171 18.24 11.99 -8.89
CA GLU A 171 18.13 12.37 -7.47
C GLU A 171 17.34 11.34 -6.66
N ARG A 172 16.92 10.24 -7.30
CA ARG A 172 15.99 9.25 -6.74
C ARG A 172 16.46 7.82 -6.98
N THR A 173 16.14 6.96 -6.01
CA THR A 173 16.31 5.51 -6.10
C THR A 173 14.95 4.87 -6.33
N THR A 174 14.82 3.91 -7.23
CA THR A 174 13.53 3.24 -7.51
C THR A 174 13.54 1.83 -6.95
N ILE A 175 12.57 1.52 -6.10
CA ILE A 175 12.29 0.15 -5.67
C ILE A 175 11.07 -0.39 -6.40
N LEU A 176 11.09 -1.66 -6.72
CA LEU A 176 10.04 -2.32 -7.51
C LEU A 176 9.24 -3.24 -6.60
N LEU A 177 8.07 -2.79 -6.15
CA LEU A 177 7.21 -3.57 -5.26
C LEU A 177 6.20 -4.40 -6.05
N SER A 178 6.01 -5.66 -5.69
CA SER A 178 4.93 -6.50 -6.19
C SER A 178 4.09 -7.04 -5.04
N PHE A 179 2.78 -7.19 -5.27
CA PHE A 179 1.82 -7.66 -4.28
C PHE A 179 1.18 -8.97 -4.73
N MET A 180 1.33 -10.01 -3.92
CA MET A 180 1.11 -11.41 -4.33
C MET A 180 -0.24 -11.98 -3.92
N CYS A 181 -1.21 -11.12 -3.55
CA CYS A 181 -2.58 -11.53 -3.26
C CYS A 181 -3.56 -10.39 -3.56
N ASN A 182 -4.73 -10.70 -4.11
CA ASN A 182 -5.77 -9.69 -4.32
C ASN A 182 -6.34 -9.22 -2.98
N SER A 183 -6.69 -7.93 -2.87
CA SER A 183 -7.31 -7.40 -1.66
C SER A 183 -8.64 -8.08 -1.33
N SER A 184 -9.32 -8.66 -2.33
CA SER A 184 -10.59 -9.38 -2.17
C SER A 184 -10.46 -10.87 -1.83
N CYS A 185 -9.25 -11.43 -1.75
CA CYS A 185 -9.08 -12.87 -1.50
C CYS A 185 -9.64 -13.29 -0.14
N MET A 186 -10.52 -14.29 -0.16
CA MET A 186 -11.02 -14.94 1.05
C MET A 186 -9.90 -15.74 1.73
N GLY A 187 -9.86 -15.74 3.06
CA GLY A 187 -8.79 -16.38 3.83
C GLY A 187 -7.45 -15.63 3.84
N GLY A 188 -7.37 -14.44 3.24
CA GLY A 188 -6.21 -13.54 3.35
C GLY A 188 -6.63 -12.15 3.82
N MET A 189 -6.51 -11.15 2.94
CA MET A 189 -6.97 -9.79 3.23
C MET A 189 -8.50 -9.67 3.40
N ASN A 190 -9.29 -10.45 2.64
CA ASN A 190 -10.75 -10.48 2.73
C ASN A 190 -11.42 -9.09 2.69
N ARG A 191 -11.07 -8.29 1.67
CA ARG A 191 -11.57 -6.92 1.43
C ARG A 191 -11.24 -5.90 2.54
N ARG A 192 -10.39 -6.26 3.51
CA ARG A 192 -9.89 -5.32 4.52
C ARG A 192 -8.82 -4.43 3.90
N PRO A 193 -8.92 -3.09 4.05
CA PRO A 193 -7.92 -2.18 3.50
C PRO A 193 -6.59 -2.32 4.23
N ILE A 194 -5.49 -2.29 3.47
CA ILE A 194 -4.13 -2.36 3.99
C ILE A 194 -3.39 -1.05 3.73
N SER A 195 -2.40 -0.78 4.57
CA SER A 195 -1.37 0.22 4.34
C SER A 195 -0.01 -0.47 4.30
N THR A 196 0.84 -0.01 3.39
CA THR A 196 2.24 -0.40 3.32
C THR A 196 3.05 0.70 3.99
N ILE A 197 3.87 0.29 4.95
CA ILE A 197 4.85 1.13 5.62
C ILE A 197 6.20 0.85 4.97
N LEU A 198 6.81 1.89 4.42
CA LEU A 198 8.21 1.88 3.99
C LEU A 198 9.05 2.61 5.02
N THR A 199 10.07 1.96 5.54
CA THR A 199 11.05 2.53 6.46
C THR A 199 12.44 2.51 5.83
N LEU A 200 13.20 3.57 6.10
CA LEU A 200 14.65 3.62 5.90
C LEU A 200 15.27 3.35 7.26
N GLU A 201 16.08 2.31 7.36
CA GLU A 201 16.64 1.83 8.62
C GLU A 201 18.17 1.72 8.53
N THR A 202 18.86 1.91 9.66
CA THR A 202 20.28 1.55 9.78
C THR A 202 20.44 0.02 9.79
N PRO A 203 21.67 -0.51 9.58
CA PRO A 203 21.95 -1.94 9.77
C PRO A 203 21.52 -2.48 11.13
N ASP A 204 21.57 -1.64 12.17
CA ASP A 204 21.20 -1.98 13.54
C ASP A 204 19.68 -1.93 13.81
N GLY A 205 18.88 -1.58 12.79
CA GLY A 205 17.41 -1.52 12.87
C GLY A 205 16.84 -0.20 13.40
N LEU A 206 17.64 0.87 13.48
CA LEU A 206 17.16 2.20 13.86
C LEU A 206 16.44 2.85 12.67
N VAL A 207 15.19 3.30 12.87
CA VAL A 207 14.40 3.95 11.83
C VAL A 207 14.88 5.39 11.60
N LEU A 208 15.48 5.64 10.44
CA LEU A 208 15.91 6.96 9.97
C LEU A 208 14.78 7.74 9.31
N GLY A 209 13.81 7.05 8.74
CA GLY A 209 12.67 7.65 8.06
C GLY A 209 11.55 6.63 7.82
N ARG A 210 10.31 7.11 7.72
CA ARG A 210 9.12 6.29 7.53
C ARG A 210 8.08 7.03 6.70
N ARG A 211 7.51 6.33 5.73
CA ARG A 211 6.34 6.79 4.98
C ARG A 211 5.34 5.66 4.82
N SER A 212 4.06 5.98 4.90
CA SER A 212 3.00 5.02 4.67
C SER A 212 2.09 5.46 3.52
N PHE A 213 1.57 4.48 2.80
CA PHE A 213 0.57 4.67 1.77
C PHE A 213 -0.40 3.49 1.76
N GLU A 214 -1.61 3.71 1.26
CA GLU A 214 -2.59 2.65 1.13
C GLU A 214 -2.35 1.82 -0.13
N VAL A 215 -2.71 0.54 -0.08
CA VAL A 215 -2.60 -0.34 -1.26
C VAL A 215 -3.90 -1.08 -1.49
N ARG A 216 -4.32 -1.12 -2.76
CA ARG A 216 -5.41 -1.96 -3.24
C ARG A 216 -4.96 -2.79 -4.43
N VAL A 217 -4.88 -4.10 -4.20
CA VAL A 217 -4.57 -5.08 -5.24
C VAL A 217 -5.87 -5.52 -5.91
N CYS A 218 -6.06 -5.16 -7.17
CA CYS A 218 -7.30 -5.35 -7.91
C CYS A 218 -7.06 -5.60 -9.41
N ALA A 219 -8.03 -6.21 -10.08
CA ALA A 219 -7.92 -6.53 -11.51
C ALA A 219 -7.91 -5.29 -12.42
N CYS A 220 -8.58 -4.21 -12.02
CA CYS A 220 -8.74 -2.99 -12.84
C CYS A 220 -8.35 -1.72 -12.06
N PRO A 221 -7.05 -1.45 -11.86
CA PRO A 221 -6.57 -0.31 -11.07
C PRO A 221 -7.16 1.04 -11.47
N GLY A 222 -7.17 1.36 -12.77
CA GLY A 222 -7.68 2.65 -13.26
C GLY A 222 -9.16 2.91 -12.95
N ARG A 223 -10.01 1.87 -13.02
CA ARG A 223 -11.44 1.98 -12.70
C ARG A 223 -11.64 2.20 -11.20
N ASP A 224 -10.98 1.40 -10.38
CA ASP A 224 -11.13 1.45 -8.93
C ASP A 224 -10.60 2.78 -8.38
N ARG A 225 -9.47 3.28 -8.90
CA ARG A 225 -8.96 4.62 -8.61
C ARG A 225 -9.97 5.71 -8.93
N LYS A 226 -10.49 5.74 -10.17
CA LYS A 226 -11.47 6.75 -10.59
C LYS A 226 -12.73 6.73 -9.71
N THR A 227 -13.22 5.53 -9.40
CA THR A 227 -14.42 5.36 -8.58
C THR A 227 -14.21 5.87 -7.15
N GLU A 228 -13.07 5.56 -6.52
CA GLU A 228 -12.78 6.02 -5.17
C GLU A 228 -12.47 7.53 -5.10
N GLU A 229 -11.78 8.09 -6.11
CA GLU A 229 -11.55 9.54 -6.22
C GLU A 229 -12.88 10.32 -6.40
N GLU A 230 -13.78 9.83 -7.24
CA GLU A 230 -15.13 10.38 -7.42
C GLU A 230 -15.96 10.29 -6.12
N ASN A 231 -15.82 9.20 -5.36
CA ASN A 231 -16.50 9.06 -4.08
C ASN A 231 -15.98 10.07 -3.05
N LYS A 232 -14.66 10.28 -2.96
CA LYS A 232 -14.06 11.28 -2.06
C LYS A 232 -14.51 12.70 -2.40
N THR A 233 -14.51 13.05 -3.68
CA THR A 233 -14.95 14.38 -4.13
C THR A 233 -16.44 14.62 -3.85
N LYS A 234 -17.31 13.63 -4.07
CA LYS A 234 -18.74 13.72 -3.72
C LYS A 234 -18.96 13.86 -2.21
N SER A 235 -18.26 13.07 -1.40
CA SER A 235 -18.34 13.18 0.06
C SER A 235 -17.87 14.55 0.58
N GLN A 236 -16.89 15.18 -0.07
CA GLN A 236 -16.41 16.52 0.30
C GLN A 236 -17.32 17.66 -0.23
N ALA A 237 -17.92 17.49 -1.41
CA ALA A 237 -18.81 18.48 -2.02
C ALA A 237 -20.16 18.59 -1.28
N GLY A 238 -20.65 17.51 -0.67
CA GLY A 238 -21.87 17.53 0.16
C GLY A 238 -21.79 18.43 1.40
N THR A 239 -20.60 18.92 1.77
CA THR A 239 -20.35 19.74 2.96
C THR A 239 -20.09 21.23 2.72
N LYS A 240 -20.04 21.74 1.48
CA LYS A 240 -19.53 23.11 1.20
C LYS A 240 -20.52 24.14 0.63
N ASP A 241 -21.78 23.81 0.39
CA ASP A 241 -22.77 24.77 -0.14
C ASP A 241 -23.70 25.36 0.92
N THR A 242 -23.17 26.00 1.98
CA THR A 242 -23.97 26.89 2.86
C THR A 242 -23.13 28.03 3.45
N LYS A 243 -22.50 28.86 2.61
CA LYS A 243 -21.93 30.13 3.12
C LYS A 243 -21.87 31.25 2.08
N LYS A 244 -23.02 31.83 1.73
CA LYS A 244 -23.07 33.19 1.16
C LYS A 244 -24.44 33.87 1.27
N ARG A 245 -24.70 34.59 2.37
CA ARG A 245 -25.13 36.00 2.36
C ARG A 245 -25.28 36.54 3.79
N LYS A 246 -24.39 37.47 4.15
CA LYS A 246 -24.62 38.44 5.23
C LYS A 246 -25.48 39.57 4.68
N SER A 247 -26.54 39.94 5.39
CA SER A 247 -27.05 41.31 5.51
C SER A 247 -27.86 41.43 6.81
N ALA A 248 -27.75 42.60 7.44
CA ALA A 248 -28.01 42.95 8.84
C ALA A 248 -29.52 43.01 9.25
N PRO A 249 -29.87 43.27 10.54
CA PRO A 249 -31.12 42.84 11.18
C PRO A 249 -32.19 43.95 11.34
N ALA A 250 -33.47 43.55 11.43
CA ALA A 250 -34.53 44.32 12.10
C ALA A 250 -35.78 43.47 12.46
N VAL A 251 -36.03 43.33 13.77
CA VAL A 251 -37.29 43.43 14.55
C VAL A 251 -38.59 42.64 14.18
N ALA A 252 -39.06 41.91 15.20
CA ALA A 252 -40.44 41.54 15.63
C ALA A 252 -41.27 40.37 15.00
N ALA A 253 -41.38 39.30 15.83
CA ALA A 253 -42.60 38.56 16.24
C ALA A 253 -43.40 37.67 15.23
N PRO A 254 -44.23 36.70 15.68
CA PRO A 254 -44.00 35.29 15.39
C PRO A 254 -45.18 34.55 14.71
N VAL A 255 -44.96 33.78 13.63
CA VAL A 255 -45.94 32.75 13.19
C VAL A 255 -45.28 31.55 12.51
N LYS A 256 -45.65 30.37 13.02
CA LYS A 256 -45.55 28.98 12.52
C LYS A 256 -45.20 28.79 11.03
N LYS A 257 -44.20 27.92 10.75
CA LYS A 257 -44.28 26.84 9.75
C LYS A 257 -43.03 25.93 9.76
N ASN A 258 -43.33 24.64 9.63
CA ASN A 258 -42.47 23.44 9.60
C ASN A 258 -41.04 23.63 9.08
N LYS A 259 -40.09 23.19 9.90
CA LYS A 259 -38.68 23.01 9.55
C LYS A 259 -38.38 21.51 9.53
N SER A 260 -38.41 20.88 8.35
CA SER A 260 -37.73 19.61 8.12
C SER A 260 -36.30 19.93 7.70
N SER A 261 -35.44 20.07 8.71
CA SER A 261 -33.99 20.24 8.58
C SER A 261 -33.36 18.93 8.12
N SER A 262 -32.90 18.89 6.87
CA SER A 262 -31.96 17.87 6.40
C SER A 262 -30.53 18.33 6.72
N SER A 263 -30.19 18.38 8.00
CA SER A 263 -28.81 18.19 8.46
C SER A 263 -28.60 16.69 8.65
N GLY A 264 -27.37 16.19 8.51
CA GLY A 264 -27.05 14.85 8.97
C GLY A 264 -27.24 14.80 10.48
N ASP A 265 -28.47 14.51 10.90
CA ASP A 265 -28.81 14.31 12.29
C ASP A 265 -28.33 12.90 12.64
N GLU A 266 -27.41 12.83 13.60
CA GLU A 266 -27.04 11.56 14.22
C GLU A 266 -28.29 11.05 14.97
N GLU A 267 -29.01 10.13 14.34
CA GLU A 267 -30.19 9.50 14.95
C GLU A 267 -29.76 8.42 15.94
N GLU A 268 -30.08 8.62 17.21
CA GLU A 268 -29.85 7.62 18.25
C GLU A 268 -30.91 6.51 18.15
N VAL A 269 -30.51 5.36 17.58
CA VAL A 269 -31.40 4.20 17.41
C VAL A 269 -31.27 3.26 18.60
N ARG A 270 -32.36 3.08 19.36
CA ARG A 270 -32.40 2.12 20.46
C ARG A 270 -32.47 0.68 19.95
N GLY A 271 -31.47 -0.13 20.32
CA GLY A 271 -31.47 -1.58 20.10
C GLY A 271 -30.80 -2.01 18.80
N ARG A 272 -29.93 -3.03 18.91
CA ARG A 272 -29.02 -3.45 17.85
C ARG A 272 -29.71 -3.91 16.56
N GLU A 273 -30.77 -4.70 16.67
CA GLU A 273 -31.50 -5.20 15.50
C GLU A 273 -32.15 -4.09 14.68
N ARG A 274 -32.72 -3.08 15.36
CA ARG A 274 -33.31 -1.90 14.71
C ARG A 274 -32.25 -1.05 14.02
N TYR A 275 -31.09 -0.87 14.66
CA TYR A 275 -29.96 -0.20 14.05
C TYR A 275 -29.47 -0.93 12.79
N GLU A 276 -29.32 -2.25 12.84
CA GLU A 276 -28.88 -3.04 11.68
C GLU A 276 -29.89 -2.99 10.52
N MET A 277 -31.20 -2.98 10.80
CA MET A 277 -32.23 -2.81 9.79
C MET A 277 -32.14 -1.42 9.13
N LEU A 278 -32.13 -0.35 9.92
CA LEU A 278 -32.07 1.03 9.41
C LEU A 278 -30.78 1.28 8.63
N LYS A 279 -29.65 0.73 9.09
CA LYS A 279 -28.38 0.78 8.38
C LYS A 279 -28.47 0.13 7.00
N ARG A 280 -29.07 -1.04 6.88
CA ARG A 280 -29.27 -1.71 5.56
C ARG A 280 -30.13 -0.87 4.62
N ILE A 281 -31.19 -0.25 5.14
CA ILE A 281 -32.07 0.62 4.34
C ILE A 281 -31.30 1.86 3.87
N ASN A 282 -30.56 2.51 4.76
CA ASN A 282 -29.76 3.69 4.42
C ASN A 282 -28.69 3.37 3.37
N ASP A 283 -27.93 2.28 3.56
CA ASP A 283 -26.93 1.81 2.59
C ASP A 283 -27.57 1.55 1.21
N GLY A 284 -28.79 0.99 1.18
CA GLY A 284 -29.55 0.74 -0.05
C GLY A 284 -30.00 2.03 -0.75
N LEU A 285 -30.50 3.01 0.00
CA LEU A 285 -30.88 4.31 -0.55
C LEU A 285 -29.68 5.05 -1.14
N GLU A 286 -28.52 4.98 -0.49
CA GLU A 286 -27.30 5.55 -1.07
C GLU A 286 -26.89 4.89 -2.39
N LEU A 287 -27.11 3.57 -2.53
CA LEU A 287 -26.83 2.86 -3.78
C LEU A 287 -27.79 3.29 -4.89
N LEU A 288 -29.08 3.45 -4.59
CA LEU A 288 -30.08 3.94 -5.55
C LEU A 288 -29.81 5.38 -5.99
N ASP A 289 -29.35 6.25 -5.08
CA ASP A 289 -28.90 7.60 -5.41
C ASP A 289 -27.66 7.59 -6.32
N LYS A 290 -26.79 6.59 -6.17
CA LYS A 290 -25.62 6.38 -7.04
C LYS A 290 -26.04 5.87 -8.43
N GLU A 291 -27.12 5.10 -8.54
CA GLU A 291 -27.64 4.57 -9.81
C GLU A 291 -28.52 5.59 -10.58
N SER A 292 -29.41 6.29 -9.89
CA SER A 292 -30.28 7.34 -10.47
C SER A 292 -29.48 8.51 -11.05
N LYS A 293 -28.30 8.81 -10.48
CA LYS A 293 -27.34 9.79 -11.03
C LYS A 293 -26.59 9.28 -12.27
N LYS A 294 -26.55 7.97 -12.52
CA LYS A 294 -25.99 7.36 -13.75
C LYS A 294 -27.01 7.25 -14.88
N SER A 295 -28.32 7.27 -14.58
CA SER A 295 -29.41 7.00 -15.53
C SER A 295 -30.14 8.24 -16.06
N LYS A 296 -29.52 9.43 -16.14
CA LYS A 296 -30.11 10.57 -16.86
C LYS A 296 -29.70 10.56 -18.34
N PRO A 297 -30.51 10.03 -19.28
CA PRO A 297 -30.33 10.31 -20.70
C PRO A 297 -30.75 11.75 -21.02
N LYS A 298 -30.08 12.37 -21.99
CA LYS A 298 -30.49 13.66 -22.57
C LYS A 298 -31.90 13.52 -23.14
N ALA A 299 -32.84 14.30 -22.61
CA ALA A 299 -34.19 14.41 -23.16
C ALA A 299 -34.15 15.22 -24.47
N THR A 300 -34.49 14.58 -25.59
CA THR A 300 -34.91 15.26 -26.83
C THR A 300 -36.41 15.06 -27.00
N VAL A 301 -37.11 16.19 -27.09
CA VAL A 301 -38.57 16.34 -27.20
C VAL A 301 -39.12 15.70 -28.49
N PRO A 302 -40.28 15.02 -28.48
CA PRO A 302 -40.90 14.48 -29.69
C PRO A 302 -41.84 15.51 -30.35
N VAL A 303 -41.86 15.54 -31.70
CA VAL A 303 -42.85 16.25 -32.53
C VAL A 303 -43.51 15.22 -33.45
N PRO A 304 -44.85 15.22 -33.64
CA PRO A 304 -45.55 14.11 -34.29
C PRO A 304 -45.77 14.23 -35.81
N SER A 305 -45.86 13.04 -36.39
CA SER A 305 -46.29 12.53 -37.71
C SER A 305 -46.79 13.45 -38.84
N SER A 306 -46.27 13.20 -40.05
CA SER A 306 -47.05 13.22 -41.29
C SER A 306 -46.50 12.27 -42.39
N GLY A 307 -47.27 11.22 -42.70
CA GLY A 307 -47.61 10.78 -44.08
C GLY A 307 -46.54 10.25 -45.06
N LYS A 308 -46.63 8.92 -45.32
CA LYS A 308 -46.54 8.19 -46.61
C LYS A 308 -45.45 8.58 -47.64
N ARG A 309 -44.59 7.61 -48.01
CA ARG A 309 -44.74 6.84 -49.28
C ARG A 309 -43.74 5.68 -49.41
N LEU A 310 -44.30 4.56 -49.86
CA LEU A 310 -43.67 3.36 -50.41
C LEU A 310 -42.88 3.71 -51.68
N MET A 311 -41.62 3.27 -51.80
CA MET A 311 -40.87 3.26 -53.07
C MET A 311 -40.30 1.87 -53.30
N LEU A 312 -40.63 1.33 -54.48
CA LEU A 312 -40.34 0.00 -54.96
C LEU A 312 -38.85 -0.21 -55.25
N LYS A 313 -38.39 -1.43 -54.94
CA LYS A 313 -37.10 -2.00 -55.33
C LYS A 313 -37.07 -2.20 -56.85
N GLY A 314 -36.20 -1.46 -57.53
CA GLY A 314 -35.81 -1.74 -58.91
C GLY A 314 -34.49 -2.49 -58.93
N GLU A 315 -34.42 -3.61 -59.64
CA GLU A 315 -33.17 -4.22 -60.12
C GLU A 315 -33.49 -5.33 -61.16
N LYS A 316 -33.34 -4.96 -62.43
CA LYS A 316 -33.06 -5.77 -63.64
C LYS A 316 -32.54 -4.72 -64.65
N SER A 317 -31.42 -4.87 -65.37
CA SER A 317 -30.93 -6.05 -66.09
C SER A 317 -29.43 -5.89 -66.46
N GLU A 318 -28.78 -7.05 -66.65
CA GLU A 318 -27.82 -7.43 -67.71
C GLU A 318 -26.55 -6.61 -67.96
N SER A 319 -25.37 -7.26 -67.82
CA SER A 319 -24.55 -7.67 -68.99
C SER A 319 -23.48 -8.71 -68.58
N GLU A 320 -23.29 -9.68 -69.48
CA GLU A 320 -22.31 -10.80 -69.57
C GLU A 320 -22.47 -12.04 -68.66
#